data_AF-A0A1Y1XY31-F1
#
_entry.id   AF-A0A1Y1XY31-F1
#
_cell.length_a   1.000
_cell.length_b   1.000
_cell.length_c   1.000
_cell.angle_alpha   90.00
_cell.angle_beta   90.00
_cell.angle_gamma   90.00
#
_symmetry.space_group_name_H-M   'P 1'
#
loop_
_entity.id
_entity.type
_entity.pdbx_description
1 polymer ?
#
loop_
_entity_poly.entity_id
_entity_poly.type
_entity_poly.pdbx_seq_one_letter_code
_entity_poly.pdbx_strand_id
1 'polypeptide(L)'
;MWPNGREELNKAIDTFLQVSPNEPNNIPERTTRLFINQLHRNLDQVDPSKLDSILAYLKEAGFQKQRTFNQAIILFGKLGDLSSVLQLFDKMKKLNVPPTTAVYNSVFHILGKTQPAKALALFKDMKSSGVQLNGVTYCILFSVLKQVGTFGEVQLHQQELVIRGIPANLMLYNNLMDTYAKLHRMEKVLQVYNEMQKINIEPNAITYTILIDGYGKNGQVGKARRYFDEMLRKGILPTTKTYNVLIQLCTSRNDISQAVAYYEDMAKRGLKPTQVTYETVLAGCLRSKRADLVDKLSKALRDSEYVGSTIIYNALLNYHRTQGSPAQFHQCISEMDAKGVKPDVVTYNTLLNFGAEYESPEWLDSKYKEMIARNLSPNIITYNTLLKGLVRNQHFEKAWALMAQDAVHPDVVSYNIMVNGYSKAGQMEKAEETVQKMEASNLMPNTTTYNSLIQGYVNCSDVAKASAVYQKLLKDPFVEPDRITNQLKRRYLMRKSRLL
;
A
#
# COMPACT_ATOMS: atom_id res chain seq x y z
N MET A 1 -17.79 -16.77 42.30
CA MET A 1 -17.71 -15.35 41.87
C MET A 1 -16.77 -15.29 40.69
N TRP A 2 -17.02 -14.42 39.71
CA TRP A 2 -16.08 -14.22 38.60
C TRP A 2 -14.91 -13.37 39.09
N PRO A 3 -13.64 -13.77 38.85
CA PRO A 3 -12.49 -13.00 39.26
C PRO A 3 -12.27 -11.75 38.40
N ASN A 4 -11.67 -10.72 38.98
CA ASN A 4 -11.37 -9.44 38.31
C ASN A 4 -9.96 -9.39 37.69
N GLY A 5 -9.13 -10.42 37.88
CA GLY A 5 -7.77 -10.50 37.34
C GLY A 5 -7.67 -11.34 36.06
N ARG A 6 -6.78 -10.94 35.12
CA ARG A 6 -6.59 -11.59 33.81
C ARG A 6 -6.27 -13.10 33.93
N GLU A 7 -5.35 -13.49 34.80
CA GLU A 7 -4.97 -14.90 34.99
C GLU A 7 -6.09 -15.73 35.63
N GLU A 8 -6.74 -15.18 36.64
CA GLU A 8 -7.83 -15.85 37.35
C GLU A 8 -9.06 -16.01 36.45
N LEU A 9 -9.38 -15.00 35.64
CA LEU A 9 -10.42 -15.03 34.62
C LEU A 9 -10.18 -16.18 33.62
N ASN A 10 -8.94 -16.29 33.11
CA ASN A 10 -8.57 -17.31 32.15
C ASN A 10 -8.56 -18.72 32.78
N LYS A 11 -8.24 -18.88 34.08
CA LYS A 11 -8.39 -20.15 34.81
C LYS A 11 -9.85 -20.52 35.01
N ALA A 12 -10.70 -19.55 35.37
CA ALA A 12 -12.14 -19.76 35.53
C ALA A 12 -12.81 -20.17 34.21
N ILE A 13 -12.32 -19.65 33.08
CA ILE A 13 -12.72 -20.10 31.74
C ILE A 13 -12.36 -21.58 31.54
N ASP A 14 -11.13 -22.00 31.82
CA ASP A 14 -10.73 -23.41 31.66
C ASP A 14 -11.59 -24.35 32.51
N THR A 15 -11.84 -24.00 33.77
CA THR A 15 -12.71 -24.77 34.66
C THR A 15 -14.14 -24.86 34.12
N PHE A 16 -14.64 -23.81 33.50
CA PHE A 16 -15.97 -23.80 32.91
C PHE A 16 -16.07 -24.68 31.65
N LEU A 17 -15.03 -24.67 30.83
CA LEU A 17 -14.95 -25.44 29.59
C LEU A 17 -14.76 -26.95 29.81
N GLN A 18 -14.31 -27.37 30.99
CA GLN A 18 -14.19 -28.78 31.36
C GLN A 18 -15.54 -29.50 31.58
N VAL A 19 -16.64 -28.76 31.73
CA VAL A 19 -17.96 -29.36 31.94
C VAL A 19 -18.60 -29.70 30.59
N SER A 20 -19.00 -30.96 30.37
CA SER A 20 -19.59 -31.40 29.10
C SER A 20 -20.91 -30.67 28.79
N PRO A 21 -21.07 -30.08 27.59
CA PRO A 21 -22.30 -29.37 27.19
C PRO A 21 -23.52 -30.27 26.95
N ASN A 22 -23.30 -31.59 26.77
CA ASN A 22 -24.30 -32.56 26.32
C ASN A 22 -24.86 -33.47 27.44
N GLU A 23 -24.45 -33.29 28.70
CA GLU A 23 -25.02 -34.08 29.81
C GLU A 23 -26.42 -33.56 30.20
N PRO A 24 -27.40 -34.47 30.38
CA PRO A 24 -28.82 -34.10 30.49
C PRO A 24 -29.22 -33.30 31.74
N ASN A 25 -28.28 -32.88 32.61
CA ASN A 25 -28.62 -32.14 33.83
C ASN A 25 -27.60 -31.10 34.35
N ASN A 26 -26.44 -30.86 33.72
CA ASN A 26 -25.34 -30.26 34.49
C ASN A 26 -25.09 -28.76 34.39
N ILE A 27 -25.74 -27.99 33.50
CA ILE A 27 -25.59 -26.52 33.55
C ILE A 27 -26.92 -25.82 33.28
N PRO A 28 -27.53 -25.16 34.28
CA PRO A 28 -28.67 -24.30 34.05
C PRO A 28 -28.32 -23.26 33.00
N GLU A 29 -29.18 -23.03 32.01
CA GLU A 29 -28.99 -22.00 30.98
C GLU A 29 -28.68 -20.60 31.57
N ARG A 30 -29.14 -20.36 32.80
CA ARG A 30 -28.78 -19.18 33.60
C ARG A 30 -27.26 -19.04 33.81
N THR A 31 -26.57 -20.14 34.05
CA THR A 31 -25.12 -20.23 34.29
C THR A 31 -24.33 -20.02 33.00
N THR A 32 -24.72 -20.66 31.89
CA THR A 32 -24.14 -20.39 30.55
C THR A 32 -24.34 -18.94 30.13
N ARG A 33 -25.50 -18.36 30.42
CA ARG A 33 -25.78 -16.93 30.18
C ARG A 33 -24.88 -16.03 31.03
N LEU A 34 -24.70 -16.33 32.31
CA LEU A 34 -23.80 -15.55 33.18
C LEU A 34 -22.35 -15.62 32.67
N PHE A 35 -21.93 -16.78 32.15
CA PHE A 35 -20.64 -16.96 31.51
C PHE A 35 -20.46 -16.09 30.26
N ILE A 36 -21.43 -16.09 29.34
CA ILE A 36 -21.38 -15.24 28.13
C ILE A 36 -21.36 -13.75 28.49
N ASN A 37 -22.12 -13.31 29.50
CA ASN A 37 -22.11 -11.90 29.93
C ASN A 37 -20.76 -11.47 30.51
N GLN A 38 -20.10 -12.35 31.24
CA GLN A 38 -18.81 -12.05 31.84
C GLN A 38 -17.68 -12.08 30.80
N LEU A 39 -17.73 -13.00 29.83
CA LEU A 39 -16.88 -12.95 28.64
C LEU A 39 -17.06 -11.66 27.85
N HIS A 40 -18.31 -11.24 27.62
CA HIS A 40 -18.60 -10.01 26.88
C HIS A 40 -18.08 -8.75 27.60
N ARG A 41 -18.06 -8.73 28.94
CA ARG A 41 -17.55 -7.60 29.73
C ARG A 41 -16.02 -7.56 29.81
N ASN A 42 -15.35 -8.71 29.73
CA ASN A 42 -13.90 -8.83 29.92
C ASN A 42 -13.18 -9.32 28.65
N LEU A 43 -13.77 -9.11 27.47
CA LEU A 43 -13.28 -9.66 26.20
C LEU A 43 -11.81 -9.30 25.94
N ASP A 44 -11.41 -8.09 26.31
CA ASP A 44 -10.06 -7.57 26.12
C ASP A 44 -9.01 -8.24 27.03
N GLN A 45 -9.46 -8.98 28.05
CA GLN A 45 -8.62 -9.70 29.02
C GLN A 45 -8.58 -11.22 28.76
N VAL A 46 -9.43 -11.73 27.86
CA VAL A 46 -9.46 -13.15 27.49
C VAL A 46 -8.24 -13.47 26.61
N ASP A 47 -7.57 -14.57 26.90
CA ASP A 47 -6.47 -15.06 26.06
C ASP A 47 -7.00 -15.48 24.69
N PRO A 48 -6.48 -14.92 23.57
CA PRO A 48 -6.90 -15.28 22.22
C PRO A 48 -6.83 -16.78 21.92
N SER A 49 -5.88 -17.50 22.53
CA SER A 49 -5.72 -18.95 22.35
C SER A 49 -6.90 -19.78 22.87
N LYS A 50 -7.70 -19.21 23.78
CA LYS A 50 -8.86 -19.88 24.40
C LYS A 50 -10.17 -19.63 23.65
N LEU A 51 -10.18 -18.70 22.69
CA LEU A 51 -11.38 -18.35 21.94
C LEU A 51 -11.96 -19.56 21.21
N ASP A 52 -11.11 -20.40 20.61
CA ASP A 52 -11.53 -21.60 19.88
C ASP A 52 -12.17 -22.66 20.78
N SER A 53 -11.69 -22.82 22.01
CA SER A 53 -12.28 -23.73 23.00
C SER A 53 -13.62 -23.21 23.55
N ILE A 54 -13.71 -21.89 23.79
CA ILE A 54 -14.97 -21.22 24.16
C ILE A 54 -16.00 -21.35 23.03
N LEU A 55 -15.55 -21.20 21.78
CA LEU A 55 -16.34 -21.36 20.57
C LEU A 55 -16.91 -22.78 20.45
N ALA A 56 -16.08 -23.81 20.62
CA ALA A 56 -16.51 -25.21 20.56
C ALA A 56 -17.56 -25.53 21.63
N TYR A 57 -17.32 -25.11 22.88
CA TYR A 57 -18.23 -25.30 24.00
C TYR A 57 -19.61 -24.65 23.75
N LEU A 58 -19.62 -23.40 23.25
CA LEU A 58 -20.87 -22.70 22.96
C LEU A 58 -21.60 -23.29 21.74
N LYS A 59 -20.92 -23.95 20.80
CA LYS A 59 -21.57 -24.67 19.69
C LYS A 59 -22.34 -25.91 20.17
N GLU A 60 -21.75 -26.64 21.12
CA GLU A 60 -22.32 -27.85 21.70
C GLU A 60 -23.43 -27.56 22.71
N ALA A 61 -23.37 -26.42 23.42
CA ALA A 61 -24.42 -25.99 24.32
C ALA A 61 -25.77 -25.85 23.59
N GLY A 62 -26.72 -26.74 23.90
CA GLY A 62 -28.06 -26.79 23.32
C GLY A 62 -28.95 -25.60 23.72
N PHE A 63 -28.72 -24.42 23.15
CA PHE A 63 -29.50 -23.22 23.46
C PHE A 63 -30.99 -23.36 23.08
N GLN A 64 -31.88 -23.03 24.00
CA GLN A 64 -33.34 -23.05 23.76
C GLN A 64 -34.01 -21.68 23.97
N LYS A 65 -33.44 -20.74 24.75
CA LYS A 65 -34.07 -19.42 24.96
C LYS A 65 -33.42 -18.30 24.13
N GLN A 66 -34.26 -17.38 23.66
CA GLN A 66 -33.92 -16.19 22.86
C GLN A 66 -32.77 -15.35 23.44
N ARG A 67 -32.73 -15.17 24.78
CA ARG A 67 -31.70 -14.36 25.44
C ARG A 67 -30.29 -14.95 25.29
N THR A 68 -30.16 -16.27 25.29
CA THR A 68 -28.86 -16.96 25.22
C THR A 68 -28.31 -16.91 23.80
N PHE A 69 -29.17 -17.14 22.79
CA PHE A 69 -28.84 -16.93 21.38
C PHE A 69 -28.36 -15.51 21.09
N ASN A 70 -29.09 -14.50 21.59
CA ASN A 70 -28.73 -13.10 21.37
C ASN A 70 -27.31 -12.79 21.86
N GLN A 71 -26.97 -13.25 23.06
CA GLN A 71 -25.67 -12.97 23.65
C GLN A 71 -24.53 -13.69 22.94
N ALA A 72 -24.72 -14.96 22.55
CA ALA A 72 -23.74 -15.73 21.80
C ALA A 72 -23.48 -15.10 20.43
N ILE A 73 -24.53 -14.76 19.68
CA ILE A 73 -24.38 -14.15 18.34
C ILE A 73 -23.72 -12.78 18.42
N ILE A 74 -24.03 -11.95 19.42
CA ILE A 74 -23.37 -10.65 19.61
C ILE A 74 -21.88 -10.84 19.97
N LEU A 75 -21.56 -11.82 20.83
CA LEU A 75 -20.19 -12.13 21.22
C LEU A 75 -19.35 -12.57 20.02
N PHE A 76 -19.80 -13.58 19.27
CA PHE A 76 -19.12 -14.02 18.05
C PHE A 76 -19.12 -12.94 16.97
N GLY A 77 -20.17 -12.12 16.98
CA GLY A 77 -20.28 -10.84 16.29
C GLY A 77 -19.03 -9.98 16.40
N LYS A 78 -18.61 -9.74 17.65
CA LYS A 78 -17.46 -8.92 17.99
C LYS A 78 -16.12 -9.60 17.70
N LEU A 79 -16.07 -10.93 17.83
CA LEU A 79 -14.89 -11.74 17.54
C LEU A 79 -14.62 -11.91 16.04
N GLY A 80 -15.59 -11.56 15.18
CA GLY A 80 -15.44 -11.60 13.72
C GLY A 80 -15.61 -13.00 13.10
N ASP A 81 -16.03 -14.00 13.89
CA ASP A 81 -16.30 -15.35 13.39
C ASP A 81 -17.65 -15.42 12.68
N LEU A 82 -17.61 -15.21 11.36
CA LEU A 82 -18.79 -15.27 10.51
C LEU A 82 -19.44 -16.67 10.49
N SER A 83 -18.65 -17.74 10.58
CA SER A 83 -19.14 -19.11 10.43
C SER A 83 -20.07 -19.49 11.58
N SER A 84 -19.63 -19.23 12.81
CA SER A 84 -20.39 -19.52 14.02
C SER A 84 -21.61 -18.60 14.15
N VAL A 85 -21.48 -17.33 13.76
CA VAL A 85 -22.59 -16.37 13.76
C VAL A 85 -23.73 -16.83 12.85
N LEU A 86 -23.42 -17.26 11.61
CA LEU A 86 -24.43 -17.74 10.67
C LEU A 86 -25.07 -19.06 11.13
N GLN A 87 -24.28 -20.02 11.61
CA GLN A 87 -24.81 -21.29 12.13
C GLN A 87 -25.78 -21.09 13.29
N LEU A 88 -25.43 -20.22 14.25
CA LEU A 88 -26.29 -19.92 15.39
C LEU A 88 -27.55 -19.15 14.98
N PHE A 89 -27.43 -18.24 14.02
CA PHE A 89 -28.56 -17.49 13.48
C PHE A 89 -29.55 -18.42 12.73
N ASP A 90 -29.04 -19.35 11.93
CA ASP A 90 -29.88 -20.35 11.23
C ASP A 90 -30.54 -21.31 12.22
N LYS A 91 -29.81 -21.76 13.26
CA LYS A 91 -30.36 -22.58 14.35
C LYS A 91 -31.48 -21.84 15.09
N MET A 92 -31.27 -20.55 15.39
CA MET A 92 -32.28 -19.69 16.03
C MET A 92 -33.57 -19.61 15.21
N LYS A 93 -33.45 -19.43 13.89
CA LYS A 93 -34.60 -19.44 12.97
C LYS A 93 -35.30 -20.79 12.88
N LYS A 94 -34.55 -21.90 12.77
CA LYS A 94 -35.10 -23.27 12.73
C LYS A 94 -35.88 -23.63 13.99
N LEU A 95 -35.46 -23.12 15.14
CA LEU A 95 -36.14 -23.31 16.42
C LEU A 95 -37.32 -22.33 16.64
N ASN A 96 -37.70 -21.54 15.63
CA ASN A 96 -38.74 -20.51 15.70
C ASN A 96 -38.53 -19.49 16.82
N VAL A 97 -37.27 -19.21 17.17
CA VAL A 97 -36.92 -18.19 18.15
C VAL A 97 -36.72 -16.86 17.40
N PRO A 98 -37.57 -15.82 17.63
CA PRO A 98 -37.54 -14.61 16.82
C PRO A 98 -36.25 -13.80 17.07
N PRO A 99 -35.44 -13.48 16.04
CA PRO A 99 -34.24 -12.68 16.21
C PRO A 99 -34.57 -11.22 16.57
N THR A 100 -33.78 -10.63 17.47
CA THR A 100 -33.94 -9.22 17.85
C THR A 100 -33.21 -8.29 16.89
N THR A 101 -33.55 -6.99 16.91
CA THR A 101 -32.83 -5.95 16.15
C THR A 101 -31.33 -5.98 16.40
N ALA A 102 -30.89 -6.26 17.64
CA ALA A 102 -29.48 -6.34 17.99
C ALA A 102 -28.78 -7.53 17.31
N VAL A 103 -29.42 -8.70 17.29
CA VAL A 103 -28.89 -9.89 16.58
C VAL A 103 -28.79 -9.63 15.09
N TYR A 104 -29.86 -9.09 14.48
CA TYR A 104 -29.85 -8.71 13.07
C TYR A 104 -28.72 -7.72 12.77
N ASN A 105 -28.56 -6.66 13.56
CA ASN A 105 -27.49 -5.67 13.36
C ASN A 105 -26.09 -6.28 13.52
N SER A 106 -25.88 -7.21 14.46
CA SER A 106 -24.59 -7.90 14.61
C SER A 106 -24.25 -8.77 13.39
N VAL A 107 -25.19 -9.61 12.95
CA VAL A 107 -24.99 -10.46 11.76
C VAL A 107 -24.81 -9.57 10.51
N PHE A 108 -25.64 -8.54 10.37
CA PHE A 108 -25.60 -7.60 9.26
C PHE A 108 -24.28 -6.83 9.20
N HIS A 109 -23.72 -6.44 10.34
CA HIS A 109 -22.43 -5.75 10.41
C HIS A 109 -21.27 -6.62 9.90
N ILE A 110 -21.19 -7.89 10.30
CA ILE A 110 -20.13 -8.80 9.84
C ILE A 110 -20.31 -9.15 8.36
N LEU A 111 -21.53 -9.52 7.95
CA LEU A 111 -21.83 -9.79 6.55
C LEU A 111 -21.55 -8.56 5.69
N GLY A 112 -21.84 -7.36 6.20
CA GLY A 112 -21.58 -6.12 5.50
C GLY A 112 -20.11 -5.84 5.21
N LYS A 113 -19.17 -6.42 5.97
CA LYS A 113 -17.73 -6.29 5.72
C LYS A 113 -17.19 -7.33 4.73
N THR A 114 -17.84 -8.48 4.63
CA THR A 114 -17.30 -9.67 3.94
C THR A 114 -18.11 -10.09 2.72
N GLN A 115 -19.44 -10.02 2.80
CA GLN A 115 -20.40 -10.56 1.83
C GLN A 115 -21.59 -9.58 1.67
N PRO A 116 -21.41 -8.43 0.99
CA PRO A 116 -22.41 -7.36 0.92
C PRO A 116 -23.75 -7.81 0.29
N ALA A 117 -23.73 -8.71 -0.69
CA ALA A 117 -24.95 -9.25 -1.30
C ALA A 117 -25.82 -10.02 -0.28
N LYS A 118 -25.21 -10.86 0.56
CA LYS A 118 -25.91 -11.57 1.64
C LYS A 118 -26.38 -10.62 2.73
N ALA A 119 -25.60 -9.57 3.01
CA ALA A 119 -25.97 -8.52 3.94
C ALA A 119 -27.27 -7.81 3.50
N LEU A 120 -27.41 -7.47 2.21
CA LEU A 120 -28.62 -6.87 1.65
C LEU A 120 -29.83 -7.83 1.64
N ALA A 121 -29.60 -9.12 1.38
CA ALA A 121 -30.63 -10.14 1.50
C ALA A 121 -31.13 -10.26 2.95
N LEU A 122 -30.22 -10.24 3.93
CA LEU A 122 -30.55 -10.24 5.35
C LEU A 122 -31.36 -9.00 5.76
N PHE A 123 -31.05 -7.83 5.19
CA PHE A 123 -31.82 -6.62 5.44
C PHE A 123 -33.27 -6.72 4.93
N LYS A 124 -33.50 -7.38 3.78
CA LYS A 124 -34.85 -7.67 3.29
C LYS A 124 -35.61 -8.63 4.22
N ASP A 125 -34.93 -9.68 4.70
CA ASP A 125 -35.47 -10.62 5.68
C ASP A 125 -35.81 -9.94 7.02
N MET A 126 -34.98 -9.01 7.49
CA MET A 126 -35.24 -8.21 8.68
C MET A 126 -36.53 -7.39 8.54
N LYS A 127 -36.81 -6.85 7.34
CA LYS A 127 -38.05 -6.12 7.05
C LYS A 127 -39.28 -7.02 7.02
N SER A 128 -39.21 -8.16 6.33
CA SER A 128 -40.34 -9.09 6.26
C SER A 128 -40.67 -9.72 7.61
N SER A 129 -39.68 -9.82 8.50
CA SER A 129 -39.85 -10.33 9.86
C SER A 129 -40.49 -9.32 10.83
N GLY A 130 -40.77 -8.09 10.37
CA GLY A 130 -41.44 -7.07 11.18
C GLY A 130 -40.60 -6.47 12.31
N VAL A 131 -39.27 -6.69 12.29
CA VAL A 131 -38.36 -6.18 13.33
C VAL A 131 -38.20 -4.67 13.19
N GLN A 132 -38.23 -3.94 14.31
CA GLN A 132 -38.04 -2.48 14.30
C GLN A 132 -36.62 -2.13 13.82
N LEU A 133 -36.56 -1.34 12.74
CA LEU A 133 -35.33 -0.77 12.21
C LEU A 133 -34.95 0.48 13.02
N ASN A 134 -33.66 0.69 13.25
CA ASN A 134 -33.17 1.87 13.96
C ASN A 134 -31.97 2.51 13.24
N GLY A 135 -31.46 3.62 13.79
CA GLY A 135 -30.34 4.35 13.18
C GLY A 135 -29.07 3.50 13.00
N VAL A 136 -28.82 2.50 13.87
CA VAL A 136 -27.69 1.57 13.73
C VAL A 136 -27.87 0.67 12.50
N THR A 137 -29.09 0.18 12.27
CA THR A 137 -29.39 -0.62 11.07
C THR A 137 -29.12 0.17 9.80
N TYR A 138 -29.56 1.43 9.73
CA TYR A 138 -29.32 2.29 8.57
C TYR A 138 -27.84 2.70 8.43
N CYS A 139 -27.10 2.86 9.54
CA CYS A 139 -25.65 3.06 9.47
C CYS A 139 -24.96 1.86 8.79
N ILE A 140 -25.28 0.63 9.21
CA ILE A 140 -24.69 -0.57 8.61
C ILE A 140 -25.10 -0.66 7.14
N LEU A 141 -26.38 -0.44 6.83
CA LEU A 141 -26.89 -0.44 5.45
C LEU A 141 -26.13 0.53 4.55
N PHE A 142 -25.99 1.80 4.94
CA PHE A 142 -25.28 2.77 4.13
C PHE A 142 -23.79 2.42 3.98
N SER A 143 -23.16 1.82 5.00
CA SER A 143 -21.78 1.30 4.87
C SER A 143 -21.67 0.10 3.92
N VAL A 144 -22.71 -0.73 3.78
CA VAL A 144 -22.77 -1.81 2.78
C VAL A 144 -23.01 -1.24 1.39
N LEU A 145 -24.00 -0.36 1.22
CA LEU A 145 -24.31 0.28 -0.06
C LEU A 145 -23.14 1.11 -0.60
N LYS A 146 -22.35 1.70 0.29
CA LYS A 146 -21.09 2.38 0.00
C LYS A 146 -20.06 1.48 -0.69
N GLN A 147 -20.06 0.18 -0.41
CA GLN A 147 -19.17 -0.79 -1.05
C GLN A 147 -19.74 -1.28 -2.39
N VAL A 148 -21.06 -1.47 -2.46
CA VAL A 148 -21.76 -1.98 -3.65
C VAL A 148 -21.86 -0.93 -4.77
N GLY A 149 -21.95 0.35 -4.42
CA GLY A 149 -21.95 1.42 -5.42
C GLY A 149 -23.35 1.84 -5.93
N THR A 150 -24.44 1.46 -5.25
CA THR A 150 -25.82 1.64 -5.77
C THR A 150 -26.48 2.94 -5.30
N PHE A 151 -26.38 4.00 -6.11
CA PHE A 151 -26.99 5.30 -5.80
C PHE A 151 -28.51 5.24 -5.55
N GLY A 152 -29.25 4.51 -6.38
CA GLY A 152 -30.71 4.41 -6.27
C GLY A 152 -31.18 3.82 -4.95
N GLU A 153 -30.50 2.77 -4.47
CA GLU A 153 -30.82 2.15 -3.18
C GLU A 153 -30.49 3.07 -2.00
N VAL A 154 -29.38 3.82 -2.06
CA VAL A 154 -29.04 4.79 -1.02
C VAL A 154 -30.13 5.87 -0.91
N GLN A 155 -30.61 6.40 -2.03
CA GLN A 155 -31.66 7.41 -2.03
C GLN A 155 -33.01 6.87 -1.55
N LEU A 156 -33.39 5.65 -1.97
CA LEU A 156 -34.60 4.99 -1.50
C LEU A 156 -34.57 4.81 0.03
N HIS A 157 -33.46 4.33 0.58
CA HIS A 157 -33.33 4.11 2.01
C HIS A 157 -33.15 5.40 2.83
N GLN A 158 -32.62 6.48 2.23
CA GLN A 158 -32.66 7.82 2.84
C GLN A 158 -34.11 8.31 2.99
N GLN A 159 -34.92 8.21 1.94
CA GLN A 159 -36.34 8.62 2.00
C GLN A 159 -37.12 7.76 2.99
N GLU A 160 -36.86 6.45 3.00
CA GLU A 160 -37.48 5.53 3.96
C GLU A 160 -37.17 5.90 5.41
N LEU A 161 -35.94 6.31 5.70
CA LEU A 161 -35.53 6.77 7.03
C LEU A 161 -36.35 7.98 7.50
N VAL A 162 -36.59 8.94 6.60
CA VAL A 162 -37.37 10.15 6.87
C VAL A 162 -38.85 9.82 7.06
N ILE A 163 -39.44 9.03 6.17
CA ILE A 163 -40.87 8.63 6.24
C ILE A 163 -41.17 7.87 7.53
N ARG A 164 -40.24 7.02 7.99
CA ARG A 164 -40.38 6.27 9.25
C ARG A 164 -40.09 7.10 10.50
N GLY A 165 -39.62 8.35 10.36
CA GLY A 165 -39.30 9.22 11.49
C GLY A 165 -38.16 8.68 12.38
N ILE A 166 -37.22 7.91 11.83
CA ILE A 166 -36.11 7.36 12.61
C ILE A 166 -35.11 8.50 12.89
N PRO A 167 -34.79 8.81 14.15
CA PRO A 167 -33.91 9.93 14.48
C PRO A 167 -32.49 9.66 13.97
N ALA A 168 -32.02 10.53 13.09
CA ALA A 168 -30.66 10.49 12.58
C ALA A 168 -29.73 11.24 13.54
N ASN A 169 -28.65 10.58 13.96
CA ASN A 169 -27.58 11.20 14.73
C ASN A 169 -26.40 11.59 13.82
N LEU A 170 -25.43 12.32 14.37
CA LEU A 170 -24.23 12.76 13.65
C LEU A 170 -23.50 11.62 12.94
N MET A 171 -23.44 10.43 13.55
CA MET A 171 -22.81 9.25 12.95
C MET A 171 -23.53 8.82 11.66
N LEU A 172 -24.86 8.77 11.68
CA LEU A 172 -25.66 8.38 10.52
C LEU A 172 -25.58 9.40 9.39
N TYR A 173 -25.60 10.70 9.71
CA TYR A 173 -25.37 11.78 8.74
C TYR A 173 -23.99 11.67 8.10
N ASN A 174 -22.94 11.51 8.90
CA ASN A 174 -21.58 11.34 8.39
C ASN A 174 -21.45 10.11 7.50
N ASN A 175 -22.07 8.98 7.86
CA ASN A 175 -22.03 7.76 7.05
C ASN A 175 -22.76 7.96 5.72
N LEU A 176 -23.94 8.57 5.73
CA LEU A 176 -24.70 8.89 4.51
C LEU A 176 -23.93 9.85 3.60
N MET A 177 -23.31 10.90 4.16
CA MET A 177 -22.44 11.83 3.43
C MET A 177 -21.25 11.11 2.80
N ASP A 178 -20.56 10.25 3.56
CA ASP A 178 -19.41 9.47 3.10
C ASP A 178 -19.81 8.47 2.00
N THR A 179 -20.99 7.86 2.11
CA THR A 179 -21.58 7.02 1.06
C THR A 179 -21.81 7.82 -0.22
N TYR A 180 -22.49 8.98 -0.15
CA TYR A 180 -22.70 9.82 -1.33
C TYR A 180 -21.40 10.37 -1.93
N ALA A 181 -20.42 10.72 -1.09
CA ALA A 181 -19.10 11.17 -1.53
C ALA A 181 -18.38 10.08 -2.34
N LYS A 182 -18.41 8.82 -1.87
CA LYS A 182 -17.86 7.68 -2.62
C LYS A 182 -18.59 7.40 -3.93
N LEU A 183 -19.88 7.67 -4.01
CA LEU A 183 -20.67 7.58 -5.25
C LEU A 183 -20.47 8.79 -6.17
N HIS A 184 -19.53 9.69 -5.84
CA HIS A 184 -19.23 10.93 -6.56
C HIS A 184 -20.42 11.90 -6.65
N ARG A 185 -21.40 11.80 -5.74
CA ARG A 185 -22.62 12.64 -5.71
C ARG A 185 -22.49 13.78 -4.69
N MET A 186 -21.58 14.71 -4.94
CA MET A 186 -21.31 15.82 -4.01
C MET A 186 -22.49 16.78 -3.81
N GLU A 187 -23.41 16.89 -4.77
CA GLU A 187 -24.66 17.64 -4.59
C GLU A 187 -25.51 17.08 -3.45
N LYS A 188 -25.60 15.74 -3.35
CA LYS A 188 -26.30 15.07 -2.26
C LYS A 188 -25.57 15.21 -0.94
N VAL A 189 -24.23 15.17 -0.96
CA VAL A 189 -23.43 15.44 0.25
C VAL A 189 -23.75 16.82 0.83
N LEU A 190 -23.85 17.86 -0.01
CA LEU A 190 -24.24 19.19 0.45
C LEU A 190 -25.68 19.27 0.94
N GLN A 191 -26.62 18.60 0.28
CA GLN A 191 -28.02 18.54 0.74
C GLN A 191 -28.08 17.97 2.17
N VAL A 192 -27.43 16.83 2.39
CA VAL A 192 -27.36 16.16 3.69
C VAL A 192 -26.63 17.01 4.74
N TYR A 193 -25.56 17.70 4.36
CA TYR A 193 -24.85 18.63 5.25
C TYR A 193 -25.73 19.81 5.70
N ASN A 194 -26.43 20.44 4.76
CA ASN A 194 -27.32 21.57 5.05
C ASN A 194 -28.52 21.14 5.90
N GLU A 195 -29.08 19.95 5.63
CA GLU A 195 -30.14 19.36 6.46
C GLU A 195 -29.66 19.15 7.89
N MET A 196 -28.48 18.56 8.08
CA MET A 196 -27.87 18.35 9.39
C MET A 196 -27.73 19.65 10.19
N GLN A 197 -27.32 20.74 9.53
CA GLN A 197 -27.21 22.05 10.16
C GLN A 197 -28.57 22.66 10.52
N LYS A 198 -29.59 22.51 9.65
CA LYS A 198 -30.95 23.03 9.90
C LYS A 198 -31.61 22.42 11.14
N ILE A 199 -31.28 21.17 11.44
CA ILE A 199 -31.78 20.47 12.64
C ILE A 199 -30.83 20.60 13.83
N ASN A 200 -29.88 21.55 13.77
CA ASN A 200 -28.91 21.86 14.84
C ASN A 200 -28.02 20.68 15.26
N ILE A 201 -27.70 19.76 14.34
CA ILE A 201 -26.65 18.76 14.58
C ILE A 201 -25.31 19.39 14.18
N GLU A 202 -24.42 19.58 15.16
CA GLU A 202 -23.14 20.24 14.93
C GLU A 202 -22.15 19.36 14.13
N PRO A 203 -21.59 19.88 13.02
CA PRO A 203 -20.52 19.20 12.29
C PRO A 203 -19.27 19.00 13.14
N ASN A 204 -18.61 17.86 12.96
CA ASN A 204 -17.32 17.59 13.60
C ASN A 204 -16.20 17.40 12.57
N ALA A 205 -15.01 17.04 13.04
CA ALA A 205 -13.86 16.82 12.17
C ALA A 205 -14.08 15.73 11.11
N ILE A 206 -14.90 14.72 11.39
CA ILE A 206 -15.25 13.67 10.42
C ILE A 206 -16.09 14.27 9.29
N THR A 207 -17.10 15.09 9.63
CA THR A 207 -17.97 15.76 8.65
C THR A 207 -17.15 16.59 7.65
N TYR A 208 -16.26 17.44 8.16
CA TYR A 208 -15.38 18.26 7.31
C TYR A 208 -14.38 17.41 6.52
N THR A 209 -13.84 16.34 7.11
CA THR A 209 -12.94 15.43 6.38
C THR A 209 -13.64 14.78 5.19
N ILE A 210 -14.92 14.40 5.32
CA ILE A 210 -15.73 13.86 4.21
C ILE A 210 -15.91 14.90 3.10
N LEU A 211 -16.25 16.15 3.46
CA LEU A 211 -16.39 17.23 2.48
C LEU A 211 -15.08 17.51 1.75
N ILE A 212 -13.97 17.60 2.47
CA ILE A 212 -12.64 17.87 1.92
C ILE A 212 -12.20 16.73 0.98
N ASP A 213 -12.33 15.47 1.42
CA ASP A 213 -11.97 14.29 0.62
C ASP A 213 -12.85 14.15 -0.63
N GLY A 214 -14.16 14.31 -0.47
CA GLY A 214 -15.14 14.22 -1.56
C GLY A 214 -14.90 15.29 -2.63
N TYR A 215 -14.74 16.56 -2.26
CA TYR A 215 -14.43 17.62 -3.22
C TYR A 215 -13.04 17.47 -3.83
N GLY A 216 -12.07 17.03 -3.03
CA GLY A 216 -10.73 16.77 -3.49
C GLY A 216 -10.67 15.73 -4.62
N LYS A 217 -11.27 14.55 -4.39
CA LYS A 217 -11.32 13.45 -5.37
C LYS A 217 -12.10 13.80 -6.63
N ASN A 218 -13.11 14.67 -6.51
CA ASN A 218 -13.83 15.22 -7.66
C ASN A 218 -13.08 16.37 -8.38
N GLY A 219 -11.82 16.61 -8.03
CA GLY A 219 -10.99 17.64 -8.67
C GLY A 219 -11.36 19.08 -8.30
N GLN A 220 -12.19 19.31 -7.28
CA GLN A 220 -12.59 20.64 -6.83
C GLN A 220 -11.78 21.09 -5.62
N VAL A 221 -10.44 21.10 -5.73
CA VAL A 221 -9.53 21.40 -4.60
C VAL A 221 -9.76 22.79 -4.00
N GLY A 222 -10.17 23.79 -4.80
CA GLY A 222 -10.52 25.11 -4.26
C GLY A 222 -11.66 25.05 -3.24
N LYS A 223 -12.68 24.20 -3.48
CA LYS A 223 -13.76 23.97 -2.51
C LYS A 223 -13.27 23.16 -1.30
N ALA A 224 -12.42 22.16 -1.52
CA ALA A 224 -11.82 21.38 -0.43
C ALA A 224 -11.02 22.30 0.53
N ARG A 225 -10.21 23.23 0.01
CA ARG A 225 -9.48 24.22 0.82
C ARG A 225 -10.42 25.15 1.59
N ARG A 226 -11.49 25.65 0.94
CA ARG A 226 -12.50 26.49 1.63
C ARG A 226 -13.15 25.79 2.82
N TYR A 227 -13.48 24.51 2.69
CA TYR A 227 -14.04 23.73 3.81
C TYR A 227 -13.02 23.47 4.92
N PHE A 228 -11.73 23.34 4.59
CA PHE A 228 -10.66 23.30 5.60
C PHE A 228 -10.54 24.64 6.35
N ASP A 229 -10.58 25.77 5.64
CA ASP A 229 -10.55 27.09 6.27
C ASP A 229 -11.79 27.32 7.15
N GLU A 230 -12.96 26.90 6.69
CA GLU A 230 -14.21 26.98 7.46
C GLU A 230 -14.14 26.12 8.73
N MET A 231 -13.60 24.90 8.62
CA MET A 231 -13.36 24.00 9.75
C MET A 231 -12.52 24.69 10.84
N LEU A 232 -11.42 25.35 10.45
CA LEU A 232 -10.57 26.11 11.36
C LEU A 232 -11.27 27.32 11.97
N ARG A 233 -12.04 28.09 11.17
CA ARG A 233 -12.80 29.27 11.65
C ARG A 233 -13.86 28.89 12.69
N LYS A 234 -14.45 27.71 12.58
CA LYS A 234 -15.40 27.18 13.57
C LYS A 234 -14.73 26.55 14.79
N GLY A 235 -13.40 26.62 14.91
CA GLY A 235 -12.65 26.04 16.03
C GLY A 235 -12.59 24.52 16.01
N ILE A 236 -12.96 23.86 14.91
CA ILE A 236 -12.92 22.41 14.80
C ILE A 236 -11.50 22.01 14.37
N LEU A 237 -10.80 21.26 15.22
CA LEU A 237 -9.41 20.89 14.97
C LEU A 237 -9.31 19.78 13.90
N PRO A 238 -8.46 19.96 12.87
CA PRO A 238 -8.20 18.92 11.88
C PRO A 238 -7.57 17.68 12.50
N THR A 239 -7.87 16.53 11.92
CA THR A 239 -7.26 15.25 12.31
C THR A 239 -6.12 14.89 11.37
N THR A 240 -5.29 13.92 11.76
CA THR A 240 -4.30 13.27 10.89
C THR A 240 -4.90 12.85 9.54
N LYS A 241 -6.13 12.33 9.52
CA LYS A 241 -6.83 11.94 8.29
C LYS A 241 -7.13 13.15 7.40
N THR A 242 -7.54 14.27 7.99
CA THR A 242 -7.82 15.52 7.28
C THR A 242 -6.57 16.04 6.55
N TYR A 243 -5.42 16.08 7.24
CA TYR A 243 -4.15 16.48 6.62
C TYR A 243 -3.70 15.52 5.54
N ASN A 244 -3.78 14.21 5.77
CA ASN A 244 -3.40 13.22 4.76
C ASN A 244 -4.19 13.38 3.45
N VAL A 245 -5.49 13.64 3.55
CA VAL A 245 -6.32 13.95 2.38
C VAL A 245 -5.79 15.19 1.66
N LEU A 246 -5.57 16.31 2.36
CA LEU A 246 -5.06 17.55 1.74
C LEU A 246 -3.68 17.38 1.09
N ILE A 247 -2.78 16.66 1.76
CA ILE A 247 -1.44 16.35 1.26
C ILE A 247 -1.53 15.50 -0.02
N GLN A 248 -2.33 14.44 -0.04
CA GLN A 248 -2.57 13.61 -1.23
C GLN A 248 -3.17 14.42 -2.39
N LEU A 249 -4.11 15.31 -2.10
CA LEU A 249 -4.71 16.19 -3.11
C LEU A 249 -3.68 17.15 -3.71
N CYS A 250 -2.78 17.69 -2.90
CA CYS A 250 -1.72 18.59 -3.39
C CYS A 250 -0.68 17.81 -4.20
N THR A 251 -0.24 16.64 -3.72
CA THR A 251 0.74 15.79 -4.43
C THR A 251 0.21 15.26 -5.76
N SER A 252 -1.06 14.87 -5.84
CA SER A 252 -1.66 14.41 -7.11
C SER A 252 -1.76 15.51 -8.19
N ARG A 253 -1.70 16.79 -7.78
CA ARG A 253 -1.68 17.96 -8.67
C ARG A 253 -0.32 18.58 -8.87
N ASN A 254 0.72 17.94 -8.33
CA ASN A 254 2.09 18.46 -8.34
C ASN A 254 2.24 19.81 -7.61
N ASP A 255 1.33 20.17 -6.71
CA ASP A 255 1.42 21.36 -5.84
C ASP A 255 2.18 20.98 -4.55
N ILE A 256 3.47 20.66 -4.70
CA ILE A 256 4.27 20.09 -3.62
C ILE A 256 4.54 21.12 -2.51
N SER A 257 4.66 22.40 -2.86
CA SER A 257 4.83 23.48 -1.88
C SER A 257 3.68 23.52 -0.87
N GLN A 258 2.44 23.39 -1.34
CA GLN A 258 1.29 23.37 -0.44
C GLN A 258 1.19 22.07 0.36
N ALA A 259 1.55 20.92 -0.24
CA ALA A 259 1.59 19.64 0.48
C ALA A 259 2.55 19.73 1.69
N VAL A 260 3.70 20.38 1.50
CA VAL A 260 4.70 20.60 2.55
C VAL A 260 4.17 21.57 3.61
N ALA A 261 3.52 22.67 3.20
CA ALA A 261 2.90 23.60 4.16
C ALA A 261 1.88 22.90 5.07
N TYR A 262 1.07 21.98 4.52
CA TYR A 262 0.15 21.17 5.32
C TYR A 262 0.85 20.18 6.23
N TYR A 263 1.95 19.57 5.80
CA TYR A 263 2.77 18.73 6.67
C TYR A 263 3.37 19.53 7.85
N GLU A 264 3.88 20.74 7.60
CA GLU A 264 4.43 21.58 8.66
C GLU A 264 3.36 22.07 9.64
N ASP A 265 2.18 22.44 9.15
CA ASP A 265 1.04 22.81 10.01
C ASP A 265 0.56 21.62 10.85
N MET A 266 0.53 20.41 10.26
CA MET A 266 0.24 19.17 10.98
C MET A 266 1.25 18.93 12.13
N ALA A 267 2.54 19.09 11.86
CA ALA A 267 3.60 18.92 12.86
C ALA A 267 3.52 19.99 13.97
N LYS A 268 3.26 21.26 13.62
CA LYS A 268 3.08 22.36 14.58
C LYS A 268 1.91 22.12 15.54
N ARG A 269 0.88 21.40 15.11
CA ARG A 269 -0.29 21.03 15.92
C ARG A 269 -0.09 19.76 16.75
N GLY A 270 1.11 19.17 16.74
CA GLY A 270 1.44 17.96 17.49
C GLY A 270 0.80 16.68 16.93
N LEU A 271 0.27 16.73 15.71
CA LEU A 271 -0.29 15.54 15.06
C LEU A 271 0.85 14.69 14.48
N LYS A 272 0.94 13.43 14.93
CA LYS A 272 1.95 12.49 14.45
C LYS A 272 1.70 12.12 12.97
N PRO A 273 2.65 12.37 12.05
CA PRO A 273 2.58 11.89 10.66
C PRO A 273 2.44 10.37 10.62
N THR A 274 1.69 9.84 9.64
CA THR A 274 1.56 8.40 9.41
C THR A 274 2.39 7.97 8.21
N GLN A 275 2.48 6.66 7.97
CA GLN A 275 3.06 6.08 6.75
C GLN A 275 2.62 6.82 5.48
N VAL A 276 1.31 7.00 5.33
CA VAL A 276 0.71 7.67 4.17
C VAL A 276 1.21 9.10 4.04
N THR A 277 1.41 9.81 5.15
CA THR A 277 1.96 11.17 5.16
C THR A 277 3.37 11.19 4.59
N TYR A 278 4.27 10.37 5.16
CA TYR A 278 5.67 10.33 4.73
C TYR A 278 5.80 9.89 3.27
N GLU A 279 5.11 8.82 2.86
CA GLU A 279 5.14 8.33 1.47
C GLU A 279 4.69 9.42 0.48
N THR A 280 3.59 10.10 0.80
CA THR A 280 3.00 11.08 -0.12
C THR A 280 3.84 12.35 -0.23
N VAL A 281 4.36 12.88 0.88
CA VAL A 281 5.17 14.11 0.87
C VAL A 281 6.56 13.84 0.31
N LEU A 282 7.23 12.74 0.71
CA LEU A 282 8.56 12.39 0.20
C LEU A 282 8.51 12.12 -1.30
N ALA A 283 7.55 11.33 -1.79
CA ALA A 283 7.42 11.08 -3.22
C ALA A 283 7.19 12.38 -4.02
N GLY A 284 6.45 13.34 -3.46
CA GLY A 284 6.28 14.67 -4.04
C GLY A 284 7.58 15.50 -4.07
N CYS A 285 8.30 15.54 -2.95
CA CYS A 285 9.56 16.28 -2.82
C CYS A 285 10.64 15.74 -3.77
N LEU A 286 10.73 14.40 -3.88
CA LEU A 286 11.65 13.71 -4.77
C LEU A 286 11.40 14.06 -6.25
N ARG A 287 10.13 14.07 -6.69
CA ARG A 287 9.76 14.49 -8.05
C ARG A 287 10.09 15.96 -8.33
N SER A 288 9.93 16.82 -7.33
CA SER A 288 10.21 18.25 -7.46
C SER A 288 11.68 18.62 -7.21
N LYS A 289 12.55 17.64 -6.97
CA LYS A 289 13.99 17.80 -6.69
C LYS A 289 14.29 18.82 -5.57
N ARG A 290 13.42 18.91 -4.56
CA ARG A 290 13.58 19.79 -3.40
C ARG A 290 14.44 19.14 -2.31
N ALA A 291 15.76 19.23 -2.47
CA ALA A 291 16.73 18.58 -1.60
C ALA A 291 16.59 18.96 -0.12
N ASP A 292 16.40 20.26 0.13
CA ASP A 292 16.17 20.87 1.44
C ASP A 292 15.07 20.15 2.24
N LEU A 293 13.98 19.81 1.55
CA LEU A 293 12.80 19.20 2.16
C LEU A 293 12.95 17.69 2.31
N VAL A 294 13.63 17.03 1.36
CA VAL A 294 13.93 15.60 1.47
C VAL A 294 14.78 15.34 2.71
N ASP A 295 15.83 16.13 2.93
CA ASP A 295 16.70 15.98 4.11
C ASP A 295 15.95 16.23 5.42
N LYS A 296 15.09 17.26 5.47
CA LYS A 296 14.25 17.57 6.64
C LYS A 296 13.29 16.41 6.96
N LEU A 297 12.64 15.85 5.94
CA LEU A 297 11.70 14.75 6.10
C LEU A 297 12.39 13.42 6.43
N SER A 298 13.56 13.16 5.86
CA SER A 298 14.39 12.00 6.21
C SER A 298 14.81 12.04 7.67
N LYS A 299 15.24 13.21 8.18
CA LYS A 299 15.51 13.40 9.60
C LYS A 299 14.26 13.19 10.46
N ALA A 300 13.13 13.77 10.06
CA ALA A 300 11.88 13.59 10.78
C ALA A 300 11.37 12.12 10.76
N LEU A 301 11.67 11.35 9.70
CA LEU A 301 11.39 9.92 9.65
C LEU A 301 12.28 9.17 10.64
N ARG A 302 13.57 9.54 10.72
CA ARG A 302 14.54 8.94 11.64
C ARG A 302 14.13 9.11 13.10
N ASP A 303 13.75 10.33 13.49
CA ASP A 303 13.37 10.69 14.85
C ASP A 303 11.96 10.18 15.25
N SER A 304 11.20 9.64 14.29
CA SER A 304 9.86 9.12 14.54
C SER A 304 9.87 7.65 15.01
N GLU A 305 8.88 7.29 15.83
CA GLU A 305 8.54 5.89 16.17
C GLU A 305 8.15 5.06 14.94
N TYR A 306 7.88 5.71 13.80
CA TYR A 306 7.54 5.03 12.57
C TYR A 306 8.77 4.35 11.97
N VAL A 307 8.63 3.05 11.73
CA VAL A 307 9.70 2.17 11.23
C VAL A 307 10.06 2.49 9.78
N GLY A 308 9.14 3.06 9.00
CA GLY A 308 9.30 3.25 7.56
C GLY A 308 8.82 2.04 6.75
N SER A 309 8.53 2.24 5.47
CA SER A 309 8.24 1.16 4.52
C SER A 309 9.41 0.99 3.54
N THR A 310 9.57 -0.22 2.99
CA THR A 310 10.58 -0.50 1.96
C THR A 310 10.48 0.46 0.77
N ILE A 311 9.26 0.90 0.43
CA ILE A 311 9.00 1.88 -0.64
C ILE A 311 9.65 3.24 -0.34
N ILE A 312 9.53 3.74 0.90
CA ILE A 312 10.13 5.02 1.30
C ILE A 312 11.66 4.95 1.21
N TYR A 313 12.25 3.90 1.79
CA TYR A 313 13.70 3.72 1.78
C TYR A 313 14.25 3.54 0.36
N ASN A 314 13.55 2.80 -0.50
CA ASN A 314 13.92 2.68 -1.92
C ASN A 314 13.89 4.03 -2.65
N ALA A 315 12.94 4.90 -2.31
CA ALA A 315 12.86 6.23 -2.89
C ALA A 315 14.01 7.14 -2.42
N LEU A 316 14.36 7.10 -1.13
CA LEU A 316 15.48 7.83 -0.55
C LEU A 316 16.85 7.33 -1.05
N LEU A 317 17.05 6.01 -1.14
CA LEU A 317 18.27 5.42 -1.69
C LEU A 317 18.47 5.86 -3.14
N ASN A 318 17.42 5.76 -3.98
CA ASN A 318 17.51 6.23 -5.36
C ASN A 318 17.81 7.73 -5.45
N TYR A 319 17.25 8.54 -4.55
CA TYR A 319 17.53 9.96 -4.47
C TYR A 319 19.00 10.25 -4.17
N HIS A 320 19.54 9.71 -3.07
CA HIS A 320 20.94 9.92 -2.69
C HIS A 320 21.91 9.38 -3.75
N ARG A 321 21.55 8.28 -4.44
CA ARG A 321 22.31 7.78 -5.60
C ARG A 321 22.35 8.80 -6.74
N THR A 322 21.21 9.40 -7.10
CA THR A 322 21.14 10.41 -8.19
C THR A 322 21.84 11.73 -7.84
N GLN A 323 21.91 12.09 -6.56
CA GLN A 323 22.68 13.25 -6.10
C GLN A 323 24.19 12.98 -6.04
N GLY A 324 24.61 11.71 -6.09
CA GLY A 324 26.02 11.33 -5.96
C GLY A 324 26.56 11.59 -4.56
N SER A 325 25.77 11.30 -3.52
CA SER A 325 26.14 11.47 -2.11
C SER A 325 26.31 10.11 -1.41
N PRO A 326 27.51 9.49 -1.46
CA PRO A 326 27.77 8.19 -0.83
C PRO A 326 27.50 8.15 0.68
N ALA A 327 27.86 9.22 1.40
CA ALA A 327 27.70 9.27 2.85
C ALA A 327 26.22 9.16 3.26
N GLN A 328 25.33 9.92 2.61
CA GLN A 328 23.89 9.85 2.90
C GLN A 328 23.27 8.53 2.40
N PHE A 329 23.78 7.97 1.30
CA PHE A 329 23.33 6.67 0.81
C PHE A 329 23.62 5.57 1.84
N HIS A 330 24.85 5.47 2.35
CA HIS A 330 25.20 4.49 3.39
C HIS A 330 24.44 4.72 4.69
N GLN A 331 24.26 5.97 5.10
CA GLN A 331 23.44 6.30 6.26
C GLN A 331 22.01 5.77 6.13
N CYS A 332 21.40 5.94 4.96
CA CYS A 332 20.07 5.45 4.65
C CYS A 332 19.97 3.91 4.71
N ILE A 333 21.02 3.17 4.30
CA ILE A 333 21.07 1.71 4.42
C ILE A 333 21.14 1.31 5.90
N SER A 334 22.07 1.90 6.66
CA SER A 334 22.23 1.59 8.08
C SER A 334 20.95 1.88 8.88
N GLU A 335 20.21 2.93 8.52
CA GLU A 335 18.90 3.22 9.11
C GLU A 335 17.84 2.18 8.78
N MET A 336 17.77 1.76 7.51
CA MET A 336 16.84 0.73 7.06
C MET A 336 17.07 -0.58 7.81
N ASP A 337 18.34 -0.97 7.99
CA ASP A 337 18.74 -2.16 8.76
C ASP A 337 18.47 -2.00 10.26
N ALA A 338 18.82 -0.86 10.86
CA ALA A 338 18.61 -0.60 12.29
C ALA A 338 17.12 -0.59 12.69
N LYS A 339 16.25 -0.13 11.79
CA LYS A 339 14.79 -0.17 11.98
C LYS A 339 14.19 -1.54 11.63
N GLY A 340 14.97 -2.48 11.11
CA GLY A 340 14.48 -3.82 10.75
C GLY A 340 13.57 -3.84 9.51
N VAL A 341 13.64 -2.82 8.66
CA VAL A 341 12.89 -2.80 7.39
C VAL A 341 13.57 -3.75 6.42
N LYS A 342 12.85 -4.79 5.99
CA LYS A 342 13.44 -5.81 5.10
C LYS A 342 13.62 -5.27 3.67
N PRO A 343 14.85 -5.30 3.13
CA PRO A 343 15.12 -5.08 1.71
C PRO A 343 14.35 -6.04 0.81
N ASP A 344 13.89 -5.52 -0.33
CA ASP A 344 13.30 -6.27 -1.43
C ASP A 344 14.23 -6.26 -2.67
N VAL A 345 13.77 -6.89 -3.76
CA VAL A 345 14.50 -6.93 -5.03
C VAL A 345 14.83 -5.52 -5.55
N VAL A 346 13.91 -4.56 -5.38
CA VAL A 346 14.11 -3.17 -5.80
C VAL A 346 15.20 -2.49 -4.97
N THR A 347 15.26 -2.80 -3.68
CA THR A 347 16.30 -2.32 -2.76
C THR A 347 17.66 -2.79 -3.24
N TYR A 348 17.86 -4.10 -3.43
CA TYR A 348 19.14 -4.64 -3.87
C TYR A 348 19.54 -4.16 -5.26
N ASN A 349 18.61 -4.04 -6.21
CA ASN A 349 18.91 -3.44 -7.50
C ASN A 349 19.40 -1.99 -7.37
N THR A 350 18.82 -1.22 -6.44
CA THR A 350 19.26 0.15 -6.14
C THR A 350 20.65 0.17 -5.50
N LEU A 351 20.92 -0.74 -4.54
CA LEU A 351 22.22 -0.92 -3.90
C LEU A 351 23.30 -1.27 -4.92
N LEU A 352 23.06 -2.27 -5.77
CA LEU A 352 24.00 -2.70 -6.79
C LEU A 352 24.26 -1.60 -7.82
N ASN A 353 23.26 -0.79 -8.16
CA ASN A 353 23.44 0.32 -9.11
C ASN A 353 24.29 1.44 -8.51
N PHE A 354 24.11 1.73 -7.22
CA PHE A 354 25.00 2.62 -6.49
C PHE A 354 26.43 2.03 -6.42
N GLY A 355 26.56 0.75 -6.07
CA GLY A 355 27.86 0.10 -5.98
C GLY A 355 28.62 0.06 -7.31
N ALA A 356 27.92 -0.12 -8.43
CA ALA A 356 28.49 -0.08 -9.77
C ALA A 356 28.99 1.32 -10.20
N GLU A 357 28.62 2.37 -9.46
CA GLU A 357 29.01 3.76 -9.71
C GLU A 357 30.04 4.28 -8.71
N TYR A 358 29.97 3.85 -7.43
CA TYR A 358 30.72 4.47 -6.33
C TYR A 358 31.50 3.49 -5.43
N GLU A 359 31.32 2.17 -5.57
CA GLU A 359 31.92 1.17 -4.66
C GLU A 359 32.81 0.15 -5.39
N SER A 360 33.45 -0.73 -4.61
CA SER A 360 34.32 -1.78 -5.13
C SER A 360 33.55 -3.02 -5.65
N PRO A 361 34.16 -3.81 -6.55
CA PRO A 361 33.61 -5.10 -7.00
C PRO A 361 33.29 -6.08 -5.86
N GLU A 362 34.06 -6.06 -4.77
CA GLU A 362 33.86 -6.91 -3.60
C GLU A 362 32.59 -6.52 -2.84
N TRP A 363 32.28 -5.23 -2.76
CA TRP A 363 31.04 -4.74 -2.16
C TRP A 363 29.82 -5.18 -2.97
N LEU A 364 29.90 -5.09 -4.30
CA LEU A 364 28.87 -5.60 -5.22
C LEU A 364 28.63 -7.10 -5.03
N ASP A 365 29.70 -7.90 -4.95
CA ASP A 365 29.65 -9.34 -4.74
C ASP A 365 29.02 -9.70 -3.39
N SER A 366 29.39 -8.98 -2.33
CA SER A 366 28.80 -9.14 -1.00
C SER A 366 27.30 -8.88 -1.01
N LYS A 367 26.85 -7.77 -1.61
CA LYS A 367 25.42 -7.44 -1.68
C LYS A 367 24.63 -8.37 -2.58
N TYR A 368 25.24 -8.88 -3.63
CA TYR A 368 24.64 -9.93 -4.46
C TYR A 368 24.42 -11.21 -3.67
N LYS A 369 25.44 -11.72 -2.97
CA LYS A 369 25.34 -12.92 -2.13
C LYS A 369 24.30 -12.75 -1.02
N GLU A 370 24.21 -11.55 -0.44
CA GLU A 370 23.19 -11.22 0.57
C GLU A 370 21.77 -11.31 0.00
N MET A 371 21.54 -10.84 -1.23
CA MET A 371 20.26 -10.95 -1.93
C MET A 371 19.84 -12.43 -2.13
N ILE A 372 20.77 -13.27 -2.58
CA ILE A 372 20.53 -14.71 -2.77
C ILE A 372 20.24 -15.41 -1.45
N ALA A 373 21.03 -15.13 -0.40
CA ALA A 373 20.84 -15.72 0.91
C ALA A 373 19.47 -15.39 1.54
N ARG A 374 18.84 -14.29 1.10
CA ARG A 374 17.48 -13.90 1.51
C ARG A 374 16.38 -14.49 0.62
N ASN A 375 16.71 -15.42 -0.27
CA ASN A 375 15.79 -16.04 -1.24
C ASN A 375 15.08 -15.02 -2.15
N LEU A 376 15.75 -13.91 -2.49
CA LEU A 376 15.25 -12.93 -3.44
C LEU A 376 15.78 -13.28 -4.83
N SER A 377 14.87 -13.49 -5.79
CA SER A 377 15.26 -13.87 -7.16
C SER A 377 15.83 -12.67 -7.92
N PRO A 378 17.11 -12.71 -8.33
CA PRO A 378 17.67 -11.72 -9.25
C PRO A 378 16.91 -11.72 -10.56
N ASN A 379 16.79 -10.56 -11.18
CA ASN A 379 16.24 -10.42 -12.52
C ASN A 379 17.28 -9.86 -13.48
N ILE A 380 16.93 -9.74 -14.76
CA ILE A 380 17.85 -9.24 -15.79
C ILE A 380 18.38 -7.83 -15.48
N ILE A 381 17.62 -7.00 -14.76
CA ILE A 381 18.06 -5.67 -14.30
C ILE A 381 19.19 -5.81 -13.26
N THR A 382 19.09 -6.79 -12.35
CA THR A 382 20.15 -7.11 -11.38
C THR A 382 21.46 -7.46 -12.09
N TYR A 383 21.42 -8.37 -13.07
CA TYR A 383 22.63 -8.76 -13.82
C TYR A 383 23.17 -7.63 -14.69
N ASN A 384 22.33 -6.90 -15.41
CA ASN A 384 22.76 -5.72 -16.17
C ASN A 384 23.49 -4.70 -15.29
N THR A 385 23.03 -4.53 -14.05
CA THR A 385 23.67 -3.63 -13.09
C THR A 385 25.02 -4.17 -12.61
N LEU A 386 25.10 -5.47 -12.28
CA LEU A 386 26.36 -6.14 -11.93
C LEU A 386 27.37 -6.11 -13.07
N LEU A 387 26.95 -6.41 -14.30
CA LEU A 387 27.76 -6.30 -15.50
C LEU A 387 28.37 -4.90 -15.61
N LYS A 388 27.57 -3.84 -15.48
CA LYS A 388 28.04 -2.45 -15.57
C LYS A 388 29.13 -2.14 -14.54
N GLY A 389 28.99 -2.64 -13.31
CA GLY A 389 29.98 -2.46 -12.24
C GLY A 389 31.26 -3.26 -12.46
N LEU A 390 31.15 -4.53 -12.84
CA LEU A 390 32.30 -5.42 -13.07
C LEU A 390 33.11 -5.01 -14.31
N VAL A 391 32.43 -4.62 -15.39
CA VAL A 391 33.04 -4.15 -16.64
C VAL A 391 33.82 -2.86 -16.44
N ARG A 392 33.30 -1.92 -15.64
CA ARG A 392 34.03 -0.68 -15.30
C ARG A 392 35.35 -0.96 -14.59
N ASN A 393 35.39 -2.02 -13.79
CA ASN A 393 36.58 -2.47 -13.05
C ASN A 393 37.38 -3.54 -13.83
N GLN A 394 37.15 -3.70 -15.13
CA GLN A 394 37.84 -4.64 -16.03
C GLN A 394 37.69 -6.14 -15.69
N HIS A 395 36.69 -6.52 -14.89
CA HIS A 395 36.41 -7.92 -14.53
C HIS A 395 35.39 -8.58 -15.48
N PHE A 396 35.68 -8.58 -16.79
CA PHE A 396 34.75 -9.03 -17.84
C PHE A 396 34.33 -10.50 -17.72
N GLU A 397 35.26 -11.41 -17.47
CA GLU A 397 34.99 -12.86 -17.42
C GLU A 397 34.07 -13.25 -16.25
N LYS A 398 34.30 -12.62 -15.07
CA LYS A 398 33.44 -12.80 -13.90
C LYS A 398 32.01 -12.35 -14.20
N ALA A 399 31.87 -11.29 -15.00
CA ALA A 399 30.59 -10.73 -15.40
C ALA A 399 29.76 -11.74 -16.23
N TRP A 400 30.40 -12.45 -17.17
CA TRP A 400 29.72 -13.52 -17.92
C TRP A 400 29.44 -14.78 -17.11
N ALA A 401 30.40 -15.19 -16.27
CA ALA A 401 30.27 -16.38 -15.44
C ALA A 401 29.03 -16.32 -14.53
N LEU A 402 28.74 -15.15 -13.94
CA LEU A 402 27.58 -14.96 -13.05
C LEU A 402 26.24 -15.17 -13.78
N MET A 403 26.09 -14.64 -15.01
CA MET A 403 24.85 -14.83 -15.78
C MET A 403 24.66 -16.28 -16.23
N ALA A 404 25.77 -16.95 -16.59
CA ALA A 404 25.74 -18.35 -17.00
C ALA A 404 25.42 -19.28 -15.83
N GLN A 405 26.01 -19.03 -14.66
CA GLN A 405 25.80 -19.83 -13.44
C GLN A 405 24.32 -19.85 -13.04
N ASP A 406 23.65 -18.70 -13.10
CA ASP A 406 22.26 -18.55 -12.67
C ASP A 406 21.26 -18.73 -13.82
N ALA A 407 21.71 -19.27 -14.97
CA ALA A 407 20.91 -19.57 -16.16
C ALA A 407 20.08 -18.38 -16.67
N VAL A 408 20.60 -17.15 -16.56
CA VAL A 408 19.93 -15.94 -17.02
C VAL A 408 20.37 -15.60 -18.44
N HIS A 409 19.42 -15.62 -19.36
CA HIS A 409 19.67 -15.29 -20.77
C HIS A 409 19.98 -13.79 -20.93
N PRO A 410 21.17 -13.43 -21.48
CA PRO A 410 21.51 -12.05 -21.75
C PRO A 410 20.57 -11.41 -22.77
N ASP A 411 20.24 -10.13 -22.57
CA ASP A 411 19.47 -9.31 -23.51
C ASP A 411 20.37 -8.33 -24.28
N VAL A 412 19.75 -7.53 -25.15
CA VAL A 412 20.43 -6.47 -25.92
C VAL A 412 21.20 -5.52 -25.00
N VAL A 413 20.67 -5.21 -23.81
CA VAL A 413 21.32 -4.34 -22.83
C VAL A 413 22.58 -5.00 -22.26
N SER A 414 22.50 -6.29 -21.90
CA SER A 414 23.61 -7.08 -21.37
C SER A 414 24.81 -7.07 -22.34
N TYR A 415 24.55 -7.39 -23.62
CA TYR A 415 25.57 -7.37 -24.66
C TYR A 415 26.13 -5.96 -24.89
N ASN A 416 25.29 -4.94 -24.93
CA ASN A 416 25.72 -3.55 -25.10
C ASN A 416 26.63 -3.04 -23.97
N ILE A 417 26.38 -3.46 -22.72
CA ILE A 417 27.26 -3.12 -21.59
C ILE A 417 28.66 -3.70 -21.80
N MET A 418 28.74 -4.97 -22.23
CA MET A 418 30.02 -5.65 -22.51
C MET A 418 30.76 -5.01 -23.69
N VAL A 419 30.06 -4.76 -24.81
CA VAL A 419 30.63 -4.11 -26.00
C VAL A 419 31.20 -2.73 -25.66
N ASN A 420 30.45 -1.90 -24.93
CA ASN A 420 30.92 -0.59 -24.48
C ASN A 420 32.13 -0.71 -23.53
N GLY A 421 32.10 -1.69 -22.64
CA GLY A 421 33.21 -2.05 -21.77
C GLY A 421 34.50 -2.34 -22.51
N TYR A 422 34.48 -3.35 -23.40
CA TYR A 422 35.62 -3.75 -24.21
C TYR A 422 36.10 -2.61 -25.11
N SER A 423 35.17 -1.84 -25.68
CA SER A 423 35.48 -0.66 -26.50
C SER A 423 36.24 0.42 -25.73
N LYS A 424 35.86 0.68 -24.47
CA LYS A 424 36.57 1.63 -23.60
C LYS A 424 37.92 1.11 -23.11
N ALA A 425 38.05 -0.20 -22.92
CA ALA A 425 39.31 -0.86 -22.57
C ALA A 425 40.26 -1.04 -23.77
N GLY A 426 39.84 -0.65 -24.99
CA GLY A 426 40.63 -0.79 -26.22
C GLY A 426 40.67 -2.22 -26.79
N GLN A 427 39.96 -3.17 -26.18
CA GLN A 427 39.90 -4.58 -26.59
C GLN A 427 38.85 -4.77 -27.70
N MET A 428 39.06 -4.13 -28.85
CA MET A 428 38.06 -4.08 -29.93
C MET A 428 37.72 -5.45 -30.55
N GLU A 429 38.66 -6.38 -30.57
CA GLU A 429 38.43 -7.75 -31.07
C GLU A 429 37.37 -8.49 -30.23
N LYS A 430 37.50 -8.44 -28.90
CA LYS A 430 36.48 -8.99 -27.99
C LYS A 430 35.14 -8.25 -28.08
N ALA A 431 35.16 -6.96 -28.39
CA ALA A 431 33.94 -6.18 -28.62
C ALA A 431 33.20 -6.68 -29.87
N GLU A 432 33.90 -6.95 -30.97
CA GLU A 432 33.33 -7.53 -32.20
C GLU A 432 32.81 -8.96 -31.97
N GLU A 433 33.59 -9.81 -31.29
CA GLU A 433 33.16 -11.17 -30.93
C GLU A 433 31.88 -11.16 -30.10
N THR A 434 31.75 -10.20 -29.18
CA THR A 434 30.55 -10.03 -28.36
C THR A 434 29.33 -9.64 -29.21
N VAL A 435 29.50 -8.84 -30.25
CA VAL A 435 28.41 -8.51 -31.20
C VAL A 435 28.04 -9.72 -32.06
N GLN A 436 29.00 -10.54 -32.49
CA GLN A 436 28.71 -11.77 -33.21
C GLN A 436 27.93 -12.77 -32.34
N LYS A 437 28.28 -12.90 -31.05
CA LYS A 437 27.50 -13.71 -30.09
C LYS A 437 26.09 -13.19 -29.89
N MET A 438 25.91 -11.86 -29.88
CA MET A 438 24.60 -11.22 -29.83
C MET A 438 23.75 -11.57 -31.07
N GLU A 439 24.31 -11.42 -32.28
CA GLU A 439 23.65 -11.77 -33.54
C GLU A 439 23.31 -13.28 -33.58
N ALA A 440 24.22 -14.15 -33.14
CA ALA A 440 24.01 -15.61 -33.05
C ALA A 440 22.93 -16.02 -32.04
N SER A 441 22.66 -15.18 -31.04
CA SER A 441 21.58 -15.36 -30.07
C SER A 441 20.23 -14.82 -30.58
N ASN A 442 20.12 -14.50 -31.88
CA ASN A 442 18.96 -13.85 -32.50
C ASN A 442 18.61 -12.48 -31.89
N LEU A 443 19.59 -11.78 -31.32
CA LEU A 443 19.42 -10.41 -30.82
C LEU A 443 20.04 -9.42 -31.82
N MET A 444 19.27 -8.40 -32.19
CA MET A 444 19.70 -7.43 -33.20
C MET A 444 20.50 -6.27 -32.58
N PRO A 445 21.72 -5.98 -33.09
CA PRO A 445 22.48 -4.79 -32.72
C PRO A 445 21.62 -3.54 -32.90
N ASN A 446 21.78 -2.57 -31.99
CA ASN A 446 21.04 -1.32 -32.06
C ASN A 446 21.99 -0.11 -32.12
N THR A 447 21.43 1.10 -32.17
CA THR A 447 22.21 2.35 -32.22
C THR A 447 23.26 2.44 -31.11
N THR A 448 22.98 1.89 -29.92
CA THR A 448 23.94 1.89 -28.79
C THR A 448 25.12 0.94 -29.03
N THR A 449 24.87 -0.22 -29.64
CA THR A 449 25.91 -1.20 -30.03
C THR A 449 26.90 -0.55 -31.00
N TYR A 450 26.37 0.03 -32.09
CA TYR A 450 27.19 0.68 -33.10
C TYR A 450 27.90 1.93 -32.58
N ASN A 451 27.22 2.77 -31.77
CA ASN A 451 27.84 3.94 -31.14
C ASN A 451 29.04 3.53 -30.27
N SER A 452 28.91 2.42 -29.52
CA SER A 452 29.99 1.90 -28.67
C SER A 452 31.20 1.45 -29.50
N LEU A 453 30.97 0.68 -30.57
CA LEU A 453 32.04 0.24 -31.49
C LEU A 453 32.72 1.41 -32.20
N ILE A 454 31.94 2.36 -32.75
CA ILE A 454 32.48 3.54 -33.42
C ILE A 454 33.33 4.35 -32.44
N GLN A 455 32.84 4.58 -31.22
CA GLN A 455 33.59 5.30 -30.19
C GLN A 455 34.87 4.55 -29.78
N GLY A 456 34.84 3.22 -29.70
CA GLY A 456 36.00 2.38 -29.45
C GLY A 456 37.08 2.50 -30.53
N TYR A 457 36.73 2.27 -31.80
CA TYR A 457 37.67 2.39 -32.93
C TYR A 457 38.23 3.80 -33.10
N VAL A 458 37.38 4.82 -32.89
CA VAL A 458 37.84 6.21 -32.88
C VAL A 458 38.91 6.38 -31.80
N ASN A 459 38.71 5.87 -30.58
CA ASN A 459 39.68 5.96 -29.49
C ASN A 459 40.99 5.22 -29.78
N CYS A 460 40.93 4.06 -30.44
CA CYS A 460 42.11 3.30 -30.90
C CYS A 460 42.80 3.90 -32.14
N SER A 461 42.32 5.05 -32.64
CA SER A 461 42.78 5.70 -33.87
C SER A 461 42.63 4.86 -35.15
N ASP A 462 41.80 3.82 -35.12
CA ASP A 462 41.45 3.02 -36.31
C ASP A 462 40.25 3.65 -37.02
N VAL A 463 40.56 4.68 -37.80
CA VAL A 463 39.59 5.47 -38.57
C VAL A 463 38.91 4.61 -39.66
N ALA A 464 39.63 3.65 -40.25
CA ALA A 464 39.07 2.80 -41.30
C ALA A 464 37.93 1.90 -40.78
N LYS A 465 38.16 1.19 -39.66
CA LYS A 465 37.12 0.36 -39.06
C LYS A 465 35.97 1.19 -38.49
N ALA A 466 36.24 2.34 -37.87
CA ALA A 466 35.18 3.26 -37.43
C ALA A 466 34.25 3.68 -38.59
N SER A 467 34.83 3.94 -39.77
CA SER A 467 34.07 4.25 -41.00
C SER A 467 33.22 3.08 -41.47
N ALA A 468 33.78 1.87 -41.44
CA ALA A 468 33.08 0.66 -41.88
C ALA A 468 31.87 0.37 -40.98
N VAL A 469 32.02 0.46 -39.66
CA VAL A 469 30.92 0.28 -38.69
C VAL A 469 29.83 1.34 -38.88
N TYR A 470 30.20 2.60 -39.12
CA TYR A 470 29.22 3.66 -39.41
C TYR A 470 28.44 3.41 -40.71
N GLN A 471 29.10 2.91 -41.76
CA GLN A 471 28.43 2.51 -42.99
C GLN A 471 27.54 1.29 -42.80
N LYS A 472 27.93 0.32 -41.94
CA LYS A 472 27.07 -0.82 -41.56
C LYS A 472 25.79 -0.33 -40.88
N LEU A 473 25.89 0.63 -39.94
CA LEU A 473 24.73 1.25 -39.29
C LEU A 473 23.79 1.93 -40.31
N LEU A 474 24.30 2.65 -41.30
CA LEU A 474 23.46 3.34 -42.30
C LEU A 474 22.74 2.40 -43.26
N LYS A 475 23.26 1.18 -43.43
CA LYS A 475 22.66 0.15 -44.28
C LYS A 475 21.65 -0.73 -43.54
N ASP A 476 21.59 -0.64 -42.22
CA ASP A 476 20.64 -1.39 -41.40
C ASP A 476 19.27 -0.70 -41.44
N PRO A 477 18.23 -1.34 -42.02
CA PRO A 477 16.91 -0.73 -42.15
C PRO A 477 16.15 -0.59 -40.82
N PHE A 478 16.65 -1.20 -39.74
CA PHE A 478 15.98 -1.20 -38.43
C PHE A 478 16.66 -0.30 -37.40
N VAL A 479 17.73 0.42 -37.76
CA VAL A 479 18.54 1.21 -36.84
C VAL A 479 18.73 2.63 -37.35
N GLU A 480 18.22 3.62 -36.63
CA GLU A 480 18.39 5.02 -36.97
C GLU A 480 19.58 5.68 -36.24
N PRO A 481 20.38 6.53 -36.93
CA PRO A 481 21.45 7.30 -36.29
C PRO A 481 20.88 8.35 -35.32
N ASP A 482 21.38 8.36 -34.08
CA ASP A 482 20.96 9.34 -33.08
C ASP A 482 21.89 10.58 -33.06
N ARG A 483 21.62 11.51 -32.13
CA ARG A 483 22.45 12.71 -31.93
C ARG A 483 23.89 12.34 -31.56
N ILE A 484 24.10 11.24 -30.83
CA ILE A 484 25.42 10.76 -30.39
C ILE A 484 26.17 10.19 -31.59
N THR A 485 25.51 9.40 -32.45
CA THR A 485 26.09 8.86 -33.70
C THR A 485 26.61 9.98 -34.59
N ASN A 486 25.85 11.07 -34.71
CA ASN A 486 26.25 12.24 -35.49
C ASN A 486 27.41 13.03 -34.86
N GLN A 487 27.50 13.11 -33.53
CA GLN A 487 28.66 13.68 -32.85
C GLN A 487 29.91 12.82 -33.05
N LEU A 488 29.78 11.49 -32.97
CA LEU A 488 30.86 10.54 -33.22
C LEU A 488 31.36 10.63 -34.68
N LYS A 489 30.46 10.76 -35.64
CA LYS A 489 30.79 11.01 -37.05
C LYS A 489 31.67 12.26 -37.23
N ARG A 490 31.30 13.38 -36.59
CA ARG A 490 32.10 14.61 -36.65
C ARG A 490 33.50 14.41 -36.05
N ARG A 491 33.61 13.73 -34.91
CA ARG A 491 34.91 13.40 -34.29
C ARG A 491 35.78 12.50 -35.17
N TYR A 492 35.17 11.50 -35.78
CA TYR A 492 35.81 10.61 -36.75
C TYR A 492 36.33 11.38 -37.99
N LEU A 493 35.50 12.25 -38.58
CA LEU A 493 35.88 13.05 -39.76
C LEU A 493 37.01 14.04 -39.45
N MET A 494 36.98 14.67 -38.28
CA MET A 494 38.04 15.59 -37.83
C MET A 494 39.39 14.88 -37.57
N ARG A 495 39.37 13.61 -37.15
CA ARG A 495 40.60 12.80 -37.04
C ARG A 495 41.10 12.35 -38.40
N LYS A 496 40.20 11.98 -39.32
CA LYS A 496 40.53 11.63 -40.71
C LYS A 496 41.19 12.79 -41.46
N SER A 497 40.72 14.03 -41.27
CA SER A 497 41.31 15.23 -41.89
C SER A 497 42.62 15.70 -41.26
N ARG A 498 43.06 15.10 -40.14
CA ARG A 498 44.37 15.38 -39.50
C ARG A 498 45.44 14.35 -39.87
N LEU A 499 45.05 13.24 -40.51
CA LEU A 499 45.92 12.14 -40.93
C LEU A 499 46.23 12.17 -42.44
N LEU A 500 45.51 13.01 -43.18
CA LEU A 500 45.78 13.42 -44.57
C LEU A 500 46.49 14.77 -44.52
#